data_AF-A0A917J252-F1
#
_entry.id   AF-A0A917J252-F1
#
_cell.length_a   1.000
_cell.length_b   1.000
_cell.length_c   1.000
_cell.angle_alpha   90.00
_cell.angle_beta   90.00
_cell.angle_gamma   90.00
#
_symmetry.space_group_name_H-M   'P 1'
#
loop_
_entity.id
_entity.type
_entity.pdbx_description
1 polymer ?
#
loop_
_entity_poly.entity_id
_entity_poly.type
_entity_poly.pdbx_seq_one_letter_code
_entity_poly.pdbx_strand_id
1 'polypeptide(L)'
;MAIYVCDNPPPPGNYGRYQVYIDRGRSIGRVPNPLDSGRVKNAPEFANTRKHAALLAKAAPLASAAHRTLPDNRKRTHYQQLAGMAIQWLKQDKQEAEIQLLLQEATALMRRQLKRQKVQELLAERKKDGKRVFALPSPVVPERGGGEKRVASATVASAPVLLRRLHPLRSKKRRTGFYTGPPFFVLYSQSLINGPEFSCLTRFSERRLPAYLPPVRFSETG
;
A
#
# COMPACT_ATOMS: atom_id res chain seq x y z
N MET A 1 -15.05 11.16 -16.11
CA MET A 1 -14.78 9.99 -16.98
C MET A 1 -16.12 9.49 -17.46
N ALA A 2 -16.29 9.20 -18.75
CA ALA A 2 -17.57 8.80 -19.32
C ALA A 2 -17.42 7.47 -20.07
N ILE A 3 -18.42 6.60 -19.99
CA ILE A 3 -18.46 5.32 -20.71
C ILE A 3 -19.37 5.52 -21.92
N TYR A 4 -18.92 5.12 -23.11
CA TYR A 4 -19.78 5.13 -24.29
C TYR A 4 -20.71 3.93 -24.25
N VAL A 5 -22.01 4.19 -24.28
CA VAL A 5 -23.07 3.19 -24.42
C VAL A 5 -23.72 3.41 -25.78
N CYS A 6 -23.07 2.91 -26.83
CA CYS A 6 -23.60 2.91 -28.19
C CYS A 6 -23.10 1.67 -28.93
N ASP A 7 -23.84 1.22 -29.94
CA ASP A 7 -23.53 -0.02 -30.67
C ASP A 7 -22.21 0.07 -31.46
N ASN A 8 -21.83 1.29 -31.86
CA ASN A 8 -20.60 1.60 -32.56
C ASN A 8 -19.87 2.75 -31.84
N PRO A 9 -19.09 2.47 -30.79
CA PRO A 9 -18.29 3.50 -30.13
C PRO A 9 -17.19 4.01 -31.07
N PRO A 10 -16.77 5.29 -30.93
CA PRO A 10 -15.68 5.82 -31.72
C PRO A 10 -14.39 5.01 -31.44
N PRO A 11 -13.52 4.82 -32.45
CA PRO A 11 -12.25 4.14 -32.25
C PRO A 11 -11.35 4.90 -31.25
N PRO A 12 -10.37 4.25 -30.62
CA PRO A 12 -9.48 4.92 -29.68
C PRO A 12 -8.69 6.05 -30.38
N GLY A 13 -8.68 7.24 -29.77
CA GLY A 13 -8.11 8.44 -30.39
C GLY A 13 -8.39 9.73 -29.61
N ASN A 14 -7.88 10.84 -30.12
CA ASN A 14 -8.14 12.18 -29.58
C ASN A 14 -9.20 12.89 -30.44
N TYR A 15 -10.32 13.23 -29.82
CA TYR A 15 -11.48 13.89 -30.43
C TYR A 15 -11.70 15.24 -29.76
N GLY A 16 -10.94 16.25 -30.20
CA GLY A 16 -11.00 17.60 -29.63
C GLY A 16 -10.66 17.61 -28.13
N ARG A 17 -11.67 17.89 -27.29
CA ARG A 17 -11.52 17.92 -25.81
C ARG A 17 -11.67 16.56 -25.14
N TYR A 18 -11.82 15.49 -25.90
CA TYR A 18 -12.00 14.14 -25.36
C TYR A 18 -10.92 13.21 -25.92
N GLN A 19 -10.39 12.35 -25.06
CA GLN A 19 -9.56 11.23 -25.44
C GLN A 19 -10.35 9.95 -25.17
N VAL A 20 -10.50 9.14 -26.21
CA VAL A 20 -11.22 7.86 -26.16
C VAL A 20 -10.19 6.74 -26.13
N TYR A 21 -10.36 5.79 -25.23
CA TYR A 21 -9.54 4.59 -25.12
C TYR A 21 -10.40 3.39 -24.72
N ILE A 22 -9.89 2.18 -24.94
CA ILE A 22 -10.57 0.94 -24.59
C ILE A 22 -10.00 0.42 -23.28
N ASP A 23 -10.84 0.18 -22.29
CA ASP A 23 -10.48 -0.48 -21.03
C ASP A 23 -11.47 -1.62 -20.75
N ARG A 24 -10.95 -2.83 -20.55
CA ARG A 24 -11.74 -4.06 -20.33
C ARG A 24 -12.86 -4.27 -21.38
N GLY A 25 -12.56 -3.99 -22.65
CA GLY A 25 -13.51 -4.14 -23.76
C GLY A 25 -14.61 -3.06 -23.81
N ARG A 26 -14.53 -2.02 -22.97
CA ARG A 26 -15.46 -0.88 -22.97
C ARG A 26 -14.75 0.36 -23.48
N SER A 27 -15.41 1.13 -24.33
CA SER A 27 -14.91 2.43 -24.78
C SER A 27 -15.17 3.51 -23.73
N ILE A 28 -14.10 4.12 -23.25
CA ILE A 28 -14.12 5.15 -22.21
C ILE A 28 -13.60 6.46 -22.79
N GLY A 29 -14.38 7.53 -22.63
CA GLY A 29 -13.99 8.91 -22.91
C GLY A 29 -13.51 9.62 -21.66
N ARG A 30 -12.39 10.31 -21.75
CA ARG A 30 -11.91 11.24 -20.71
C ARG A 30 -11.59 12.59 -21.30
N VAL A 31 -11.80 13.66 -20.53
CA VAL A 31 -11.18 14.95 -20.86
C VAL A 31 -9.69 14.80 -20.58
N PRO A 32 -8.79 15.08 -21.54
CA PRO A 32 -7.37 14.99 -21.31
C PRO A 32 -7.00 15.97 -20.20
N ASN A 33 -6.04 15.58 -19.35
CA ASN A 33 -5.56 16.46 -18.30
C ASN A 33 -4.95 17.72 -18.96
N PRO A 34 -5.36 18.94 -18.57
CA PRO A 34 -4.75 20.17 -19.10
C PRO A 34 -3.25 20.31 -18.76
N LEU A 35 -2.73 19.45 -17.88
CA LEU A 35 -1.31 19.36 -17.57
C LEU A 35 -0.57 18.57 -18.64
N ASP A 36 -0.05 19.27 -19.64
CA ASP A 36 0.94 18.73 -20.55
C ASP A 36 2.35 18.69 -19.90
N SER A 37 3.14 17.69 -20.26
CA SER A 37 4.54 17.53 -19.89
C SER A 37 5.39 18.75 -20.29
N GLY A 38 5.11 19.37 -21.44
CA GLY A 38 5.77 20.61 -21.86
C GLY A 38 5.49 21.77 -20.91
N ARG A 39 4.23 21.92 -20.50
CA ARG A 39 3.81 22.94 -19.52
C ARG A 39 4.47 22.70 -18.16
N VAL A 40 4.47 21.49 -17.64
CA VAL A 40 5.09 21.17 -16.33
C VAL A 40 6.59 21.46 -16.32
N LYS A 41 7.29 21.23 -17.45
CA LYS A 41 8.72 21.49 -17.60
C LYS A 41 9.05 22.98 -17.73
N ASN A 42 8.25 23.74 -18.47
CA ASN A 42 8.59 25.10 -18.88
C ASN A 42 7.89 26.20 -18.08
N ALA A 43 6.65 25.97 -17.63
CA ALA A 43 5.86 27.03 -17.00
C ALA A 43 6.46 27.44 -15.63
N PRO A 44 6.42 28.74 -15.29
CA PRO A 44 7.00 29.26 -14.05
C PRO A 44 6.23 28.81 -12.80
N GLU A 45 4.94 28.54 -12.92
CA GLU A 45 4.08 28.04 -11.83
C GLU A 45 4.59 26.72 -11.22
N PHE A 46 5.28 25.89 -12.01
CA PHE A 46 5.86 24.62 -11.56
C PHE A 46 7.33 24.71 -11.12
N ALA A 47 7.92 25.91 -11.04
CA ALA A 47 9.32 26.07 -10.66
C ALA A 47 9.64 25.42 -9.30
N ASN A 48 8.77 25.61 -8.29
CA ASN A 48 8.94 25.01 -6.97
C ASN A 48 8.76 23.49 -7.00
N THR A 49 7.80 22.98 -7.77
CA THR A 49 7.59 21.55 -7.96
C THR A 49 8.83 20.89 -8.58
N ARG A 50 9.45 21.52 -9.58
CA ARG A 50 10.69 21.03 -10.20
C ARG A 50 11.85 21.02 -9.21
N LYS A 51 12.01 22.06 -8.39
CA LYS A 51 13.02 22.11 -7.31
C LYS A 51 12.85 20.93 -6.33
N HIS A 52 11.62 20.67 -5.88
CA HIS A 52 11.34 19.54 -4.98
C HIS A 52 11.52 18.18 -5.66
N ALA A 53 11.15 18.04 -6.94
CA ALA A 53 11.38 16.83 -7.71
C ALA A 53 12.88 16.53 -7.88
N ALA A 54 13.70 17.56 -8.10
CA ALA A 54 15.16 17.42 -8.15
C ALA A 54 15.75 16.95 -6.81
N LEU A 55 15.29 17.52 -5.68
CA LEU A 55 15.67 17.06 -4.34
C LEU A 55 15.26 15.60 -4.11
N LEU A 56 14.03 15.24 -4.48
CA LEU A 56 13.55 13.86 -4.35
C LEU A 56 14.34 12.89 -5.24
N ALA A 57 14.73 13.30 -6.44
CA ALA A 57 15.55 12.49 -7.34
C ALA A 57 16.92 12.15 -6.73
N LYS A 58 17.51 13.09 -5.98
CA LYS A 58 18.76 12.86 -5.23
C LYS A 58 18.53 12.02 -3.95
N ALA A 59 17.47 12.30 -3.20
CA ALA A 59 17.19 11.63 -1.93
C ALA A 59 16.73 10.17 -2.09
N ALA A 60 15.93 9.87 -3.12
CA ALA A 60 15.33 8.56 -3.35
C ALA A 60 16.34 7.40 -3.44
N PRO A 61 17.44 7.47 -4.22
CA PRO A 61 18.42 6.40 -4.27
C PRO A 61 19.12 6.17 -2.93
N LEU A 62 19.46 7.24 -2.19
CA LEU A 62 20.08 7.16 -0.86
C LEU A 62 19.15 6.46 0.14
N ALA A 63 17.88 6.89 0.18
CA ALA A 63 16.87 6.29 1.04
C ALA A 63 16.55 4.84 0.64
N SER A 64 16.56 4.52 -0.66
CA SER A 64 16.34 3.17 -1.17
C SER A 64 17.46 2.22 -0.73
N ALA A 65 18.72 2.65 -0.83
CA ALA A 65 19.88 1.90 -0.35
C ALA A 65 19.76 1.60 1.15
N ALA A 66 19.45 2.62 1.95
CA ALA A 66 19.25 2.50 3.39
C ALA A 66 18.06 1.57 3.72
N HIS A 67 16.92 1.72 3.05
CA HIS A 67 15.70 0.93 3.26
C HIS A 67 15.88 -0.55 2.95
N ARG A 68 16.69 -0.91 1.94
CA ARG A 68 17.00 -2.32 1.60
C ARG A 68 17.66 -3.07 2.76
N THR A 69 18.33 -2.34 3.65
CA THR A 69 19.00 -2.93 4.81
C THR A 69 18.06 -3.23 5.98
N LEU A 70 16.79 -2.79 5.93
CA LEU A 70 15.79 -3.09 6.96
C LEU A 70 15.27 -4.54 6.84
N PRO A 71 14.83 -5.15 7.96
CA PRO A 71 14.26 -6.50 7.95
C PRO A 71 12.99 -6.60 7.09
N ASP A 72 12.58 -7.82 6.76
CA ASP A 72 11.47 -8.08 5.82
C ASP A 72 10.11 -7.51 6.25
N ASN A 73 9.93 -7.23 7.55
CA ASN A 73 8.73 -6.58 8.08
C ASN A 73 8.65 -5.08 7.71
N ARG A 74 9.50 -4.59 6.80
CA ARG A 74 9.53 -3.19 6.35
C ARG A 74 8.27 -2.83 5.53
N LYS A 75 7.68 -1.68 5.85
CA LYS A 75 6.52 -1.08 5.16
C LYS A 75 6.95 0.12 4.32
N ARG A 76 6.13 0.49 3.32
CA ARG A 76 6.31 1.68 2.46
C ARG A 76 6.51 2.97 3.26
N THR A 77 5.88 3.07 4.43
CA THR A 77 6.00 4.23 5.33
C THR A 77 7.43 4.45 5.82
N HIS A 78 8.23 3.39 6.06
CA HIS A 78 9.62 3.55 6.48
C HIS A 78 10.49 4.12 5.36
N TYR A 79 10.26 3.69 4.11
CA TYR A 79 10.92 4.31 2.96
C TYR A 79 10.58 5.80 2.85
N GLN A 80 9.31 6.17 3.01
CA GLN A 80 8.87 7.57 2.96
C GLN A 80 9.51 8.41 4.09
N GLN A 81 9.62 7.85 5.30
CA GLN A 81 10.31 8.50 6.42
C GLN A 81 11.79 8.73 6.11
N LEU A 82 12.51 7.71 5.62
CA LEU A 82 13.92 7.81 5.25
C LEU A 82 14.14 8.82 4.11
N ALA A 83 13.29 8.80 3.07
CA ALA A 83 13.35 9.75 1.98
C ALA A 83 13.05 11.19 2.45
N GLY A 84 12.08 11.37 3.35
CA GLY A 84 11.77 12.65 3.96
C GLY A 84 12.94 13.24 4.75
N MET A 85 13.59 12.42 5.58
CA MET A 85 14.79 12.83 6.33
C MET A 85 15.94 13.21 5.38
N ALA A 86 16.19 12.41 4.34
CA ALA A 86 17.20 12.73 3.32
C ALA A 86 16.92 14.05 2.60
N ILE A 87 15.65 14.36 2.26
CA ILE A 87 15.29 15.65 1.67
C ILE A 87 15.53 16.81 2.65
N GLN A 88 15.23 16.62 3.94
CA GLN A 88 15.49 17.65 4.96
C GLN A 88 16.98 17.95 5.09
N TRP A 89 17.84 16.91 5.06
CA TRP A 89 19.29 17.09 5.11
C TRP A 89 19.87 17.70 3.82
N LEU A 90 19.33 17.34 2.64
CA LEU A 90 19.70 18.00 1.38
C LEU A 90 19.30 19.49 1.36
N LYS A 91 18.22 19.87 2.04
CA LYS A 91 17.84 21.29 2.20
C LYS A 91 18.75 22.06 3.16
N GLN A 92 19.50 21.37 4.01
CA GLN A 92 20.50 21.93 4.91
C GLN A 92 21.90 21.93 4.26
N ASP A 93 21.99 21.70 2.95
CA ASP A 93 23.23 21.65 2.17
C ASP A 93 24.29 20.66 2.70
N LYS A 94 23.84 19.59 3.37
CA LYS A 94 24.73 18.50 3.82
C LYS A 94 25.27 17.72 2.62
N GLN A 95 26.53 17.26 2.73
CA GLN A 95 27.14 16.43 1.70
C GLN A 95 26.49 15.03 1.64
N GLU A 96 26.45 14.44 0.45
CA GLU A 96 25.82 13.14 0.23
C GLU A 96 26.44 12.02 1.11
N ALA A 97 27.75 12.09 1.37
CA ALA A 97 28.45 11.16 2.25
C ALA A 97 27.97 11.26 3.72
N GLU A 98 27.78 12.48 4.23
CA GLU A 98 27.25 12.70 5.58
C GLU A 98 25.80 12.21 5.68
N ILE A 99 24.99 12.47 4.66
CA ILE A 99 23.60 12.02 4.57
C ILE A 99 23.51 10.49 4.62
N GLN A 100 24.43 9.77 3.96
CA GLN A 100 24.47 8.31 4.01
C GLN A 100 24.75 7.79 5.42
N LEU A 101 25.68 8.41 6.15
CA LEU A 101 25.97 8.04 7.55
C LEU A 101 24.75 8.28 8.44
N LEU A 102 24.12 9.46 8.34
CA LEU A 102 22.90 9.78 9.10
C LEU A 102 21.75 8.82 8.78
N LEU A 103 21.59 8.43 7.51
CA LEU A 103 20.60 7.42 7.11
C LEU A 103 20.92 6.04 7.72
N GLN A 104 22.19 5.63 7.78
CA GLN A 104 22.57 4.36 8.39
C GLN A 104 22.22 4.35 9.89
N GLU A 105 22.50 5.42 10.61
CA GLU A 105 22.11 5.57 12.01
C GLU A 105 20.59 5.52 12.20
N ALA A 106 19.84 6.27 11.39
CA ALA A 106 18.38 6.27 11.41
C ALA A 106 17.81 4.87 11.13
N THR A 107 18.37 4.14 10.16
CA THR A 107 17.95 2.77 9.89
C THR A 107 18.26 1.83 11.05
N ALA A 108 19.38 1.99 11.76
CA ALA A 108 19.71 1.18 12.92
C ALA A 108 18.65 1.32 14.03
N LEU A 109 18.17 2.55 14.27
CA LEU A 109 17.06 2.82 15.19
C LEU A 109 15.76 2.15 14.73
N MET A 110 15.39 2.30 13.45
CA MET A 110 14.20 1.65 12.88
C MET A 110 14.27 0.12 12.97
N ARG A 111 15.45 -0.49 12.75
CA ARG A 111 15.64 -1.94 12.91
C ARG A 111 15.35 -2.39 14.34
N ARG A 112 15.80 -1.64 15.35
CA ARG A 112 15.52 -1.96 16.77
C ARG A 112 14.02 -1.92 17.05
N GLN A 113 13.32 -0.92 16.52
CA GLN A 113 11.86 -0.81 16.66
C GLN A 113 11.12 -1.96 15.97
N LEU A 114 11.47 -2.29 14.73
CA LEU A 114 10.85 -3.40 13.99
C LEU A 114 11.07 -4.76 14.66
N LYS A 115 12.25 -4.99 15.24
CA LYS A 115 12.52 -6.20 16.03
C LYS A 115 11.61 -6.28 17.26
N ARG A 116 11.43 -5.17 17.99
CA ARG A 116 10.53 -5.10 19.15
C ARG A 116 9.08 -5.38 18.75
N GLN A 117 8.60 -4.78 17.66
CA GLN A 117 7.25 -5.03 17.13
C GLN A 117 7.05 -6.50 16.78
N LYS A 118 8.01 -7.12 16.07
CA LYS A 118 7.95 -8.55 15.73
C LYS A 118 7.87 -9.44 16.96
N VAL A 119 8.67 -9.15 18.00
CA VAL A 119 8.62 -9.91 19.26
C VAL A 119 7.26 -9.75 19.95
N GLN A 120 6.72 -8.53 19.99
CA GLN A 120 5.39 -8.27 20.56
C GLN A 120 4.27 -8.98 19.80
N GLU A 121 4.32 -8.97 18.46
CA GLU A 121 3.38 -9.70 17.60
C GLU A 121 3.42 -11.21 17.88
N LEU A 122 4.61 -11.81 17.94
CA LEU A 122 4.77 -13.24 18.26
C LEU A 122 4.25 -13.59 19.67
N LEU A 123 4.48 -12.73 20.67
CA LEU A 123 3.95 -12.93 22.02
C LEU A 123 2.41 -12.80 22.04
N ALA A 124 1.85 -11.87 21.27
CA ALA A 124 0.41 -11.71 21.13
C ALA A 124 -0.23 -12.93 20.45
N GLU A 125 0.41 -13.49 19.42
CA GLU A 125 -0.01 -14.74 18.77
C GLU A 125 0.01 -15.92 19.76
N ARG A 126 1.11 -16.11 20.49
CA ARG A 126 1.20 -17.16 21.55
C ARG A 126 0.10 -17.04 22.60
N LYS A 127 -0.27 -15.81 23.00
CA LYS A 127 -1.38 -15.57 23.95
C LYS A 127 -2.75 -15.92 23.37
N LYS A 128 -2.93 -15.78 22.05
CA LYS A 128 -4.17 -16.21 21.36
C LYS A 128 -4.27 -17.73 21.32
N ASP A 129 -3.16 -18.41 21.02
CA ASP A 129 -3.13 -19.88 20.91
C ASP A 129 -3.16 -20.58 22.27
N GLY A 130 -2.48 -20.02 23.28
CA GLY A 130 -2.38 -20.58 24.63
C GLY A 130 -3.70 -20.71 25.38
N LYS A 131 -4.77 -20.03 24.94
CA LYS A 131 -6.11 -20.18 25.52
C LYS A 131 -6.78 -21.52 25.18
N ARG A 132 -6.22 -22.34 24.28
CA ARG A 132 -6.85 -23.60 23.83
C ARG A 132 -6.14 -24.89 24.23
N VAL A 133 -4.93 -24.85 24.78
CA VAL A 133 -4.09 -26.06 24.90
C VAL A 133 -4.16 -26.74 26.28
N PHE A 134 -4.60 -26.04 27.33
CA PHE A 134 -4.78 -26.61 28.67
C PHE A 134 -6.25 -26.74 29.09
N ALA A 135 -7.15 -26.99 28.15
CA ALA A 135 -8.31 -27.80 28.50
C ALA A 135 -7.84 -29.26 28.52
N LEU A 136 -7.03 -29.63 29.52
CA LEU A 136 -6.95 -31.05 29.87
C LEU A 136 -8.40 -31.47 30.11
N PRO A 137 -8.91 -32.54 29.48
CA PRO A 137 -10.23 -33.02 29.79
C PRO A 137 -10.27 -33.16 31.30
N SER A 138 -11.19 -32.43 31.95
CA SER A 138 -11.43 -32.61 33.39
C SER A 138 -11.50 -34.11 33.60
N PRO A 139 -10.72 -34.70 34.52
CA PRO A 139 -10.84 -36.11 34.82
C PRO A 139 -12.33 -36.34 35.05
N VAL A 140 -12.94 -37.14 34.17
CA VAL A 140 -14.34 -37.50 34.29
C VAL A 140 -14.37 -38.25 35.60
N VAL A 141 -14.84 -37.58 36.65
CA VAL A 141 -15.11 -38.24 37.92
C VAL A 141 -16.14 -39.29 37.55
N PRO A 142 -15.80 -40.59 37.61
CA PRO A 142 -16.78 -41.61 37.31
C PRO A 142 -17.92 -41.39 38.30
N GLU A 143 -19.11 -41.10 37.77
CA GLU A 143 -20.35 -41.14 38.51
C GLU A 143 -20.35 -42.45 39.31
N ARG A 144 -20.48 -42.28 40.63
CA ARG A 144 -20.37 -43.35 41.64
C ARG A 144 -21.61 -44.23 41.55
N GLY A 145 -21.77 -44.95 40.44
CA GLY A 145 -22.74 -46.02 40.27
C GLY A 145 -22.20 -47.27 40.95
N GLY A 146 -22.73 -47.56 42.15
CA GLY A 146 -22.46 -48.80 42.87
C GLY A 146 -22.77 -50.02 42.01
N GLY A 147 -21.80 -50.93 41.92
CA GLY A 147 -21.93 -52.17 41.17
C GLY A 147 -20.67 -53.01 41.29
N GLU A 148 -20.63 -53.84 42.32
CA GLU A 148 -19.56 -54.76 42.68
C GLU A 148 -19.18 -55.77 41.57
N LYS A 149 -17.87 -56.09 41.57
CA LYS A 149 -17.23 -57.37 41.22
C LYS A 149 -17.25 -57.80 39.74
N ARG A 150 -16.07 -57.79 39.12
CA ARG A 150 -15.27 -59.02 38.96
C ARG A 150 -13.89 -58.75 38.34
N VAL A 151 -12.98 -59.59 38.82
CA VAL A 151 -11.58 -59.77 38.47
C VAL A 151 -11.43 -60.12 36.98
N ALA A 152 -10.57 -59.40 36.25
CA ALA A 152 -9.87 -59.95 35.10
C ALA A 152 -8.59 -59.16 34.79
N SER A 153 -7.52 -59.93 34.66
CA SER A 153 -6.13 -59.62 34.41
C SER A 153 -5.80 -59.36 32.93
N ALA A 154 -4.62 -58.74 32.72
CA ALA A 154 -3.85 -58.64 31.46
C ALA A 154 -4.44 -57.66 30.41
N THR A 155 -3.66 -56.92 29.61
CA THR A 155 -2.39 -57.26 28.95
C THR A 155 -1.72 -55.94 28.51
N VAL A 156 -0.39 -55.87 28.59
CA VAL A 156 0.42 -54.75 28.09
C VAL A 156 0.40 -54.76 26.56
N ALA A 157 -0.37 -53.86 25.95
CA ALA A 157 -0.34 -53.63 24.50
C ALA A 157 0.60 -52.45 24.18
N SER A 158 1.80 -52.81 23.73
CA SER A 158 2.74 -51.95 23.01
C SER A 158 2.02 -51.23 21.86
N ALA A 159 1.96 -49.91 21.91
CA ALA A 159 1.42 -49.10 20.84
C ALA A 159 2.49 -48.81 19.77
N PRO A 160 2.20 -49.02 18.48
CA PRO A 160 3.16 -48.81 17.41
C PRO A 160 3.42 -47.33 17.15
N VAL A 161 4.70 -47.03 16.93
CA VAL A 161 5.22 -45.76 16.42
C VAL A 161 4.61 -45.48 15.05
N LEU A 162 3.54 -44.68 15.01
CA LEU A 162 2.95 -44.23 13.75
C LEU A 162 3.74 -43.07 13.15
N LEU A 163 4.51 -43.46 12.13
CA LEU A 163 4.92 -42.73 10.94
C LEU A 163 4.70 -41.21 10.88
N ARG A 164 5.85 -40.53 10.76
CA ARG A 164 6.12 -39.34 9.94
C ARG A 164 4.94 -38.88 9.06
N ARG A 165 4.31 -37.78 9.46
CA ARG A 165 3.54 -36.92 8.54
C ARG A 165 4.50 -36.35 7.49
N LEU A 166 4.38 -36.82 6.26
CA LEU A 166 4.94 -36.15 5.09
C LEU A 166 4.27 -34.77 4.97
N HIS A 167 5.07 -33.73 5.03
CA HIS A 167 4.62 -32.36 4.74
C HIS A 167 4.11 -32.30 3.30
N PRO A 168 2.89 -31.80 3.04
CA PRO A 168 2.44 -31.56 1.69
C PRO A 168 3.35 -30.49 1.06
N LEU A 169 3.94 -30.84 -0.09
CA LEU A 169 4.67 -29.91 -0.93
C LEU A 169 3.74 -28.76 -1.30
N ARG A 170 3.96 -27.63 -0.64
CA ARG A 170 3.21 -26.38 -0.80
C ARG A 170 3.48 -25.85 -2.20
N SER A 171 2.63 -26.22 -3.14
CA SER A 171 2.63 -25.74 -4.52
C SER A 171 2.69 -24.20 -4.51
N LYS A 172 3.76 -23.64 -5.08
CA LYS A 172 3.94 -22.19 -5.29
C LYS A 172 2.84 -21.69 -6.23
N LYS A 173 1.71 -21.27 -5.64
CA LYS A 173 0.65 -20.53 -6.34
C LYS A 173 1.28 -19.21 -6.80
N ARG A 174 1.65 -19.13 -8.08
CA ARG A 174 2.07 -17.89 -8.75
C ARG A 174 0.91 -16.90 -8.64
N ARG A 175 0.95 -16.04 -7.62
CA ARG A 175 0.08 -14.88 -7.53
C ARG A 175 0.55 -13.90 -8.58
N THR A 176 -0.05 -13.93 -9.76
CA THR A 176 -0.16 -12.77 -10.65
C THR A 176 -1.05 -11.75 -9.95
N GLY A 177 -0.48 -11.05 -8.97
CA GLY A 177 -1.13 -9.94 -8.30
C GLY A 177 -1.17 -8.75 -9.25
N PHE A 178 -2.29 -8.59 -9.95
CA PHE A 178 -2.70 -7.27 -10.43
C PHE A 178 -2.89 -6.38 -9.20
N TYR A 179 -1.84 -5.63 -8.86
CA TYR A 179 -1.88 -4.61 -7.81
C TYR A 179 -2.74 -3.46 -8.32
N THR A 180 -4.05 -3.52 -8.07
CA THR A 180 -4.86 -2.31 -7.94
C THR A 180 -4.46 -1.66 -6.61
N GLY A 181 -3.36 -0.90 -6.66
CA GLY A 181 -2.90 -0.15 -5.50
C GLY A 181 -4.00 0.78 -4.99
N PRO A 182 -4.11 0.98 -3.67
CA PRO A 182 -5.06 1.93 -3.11
C PRO A 182 -4.78 3.34 -3.67
N PRO A 183 -5.82 4.17 -3.83
CA PRO A 183 -5.65 5.56 -4.25
C PRO A 183 -4.65 6.24 -3.31
N PHE A 184 -3.70 6.95 -3.89
CA PHE A 184 -2.76 7.81 -3.18
C PHE A 184 -3.55 8.78 -2.30
N PHE A 185 -3.75 8.45 -1.02
CA PHE A 185 -4.01 9.45 -0.01
C PHE A 185 -2.70 10.21 0.18
N VAL A 186 -2.57 11.31 -0.56
CA VAL A 186 -1.62 12.37 -0.25
C VAL A 186 -2.09 12.94 1.09
N LEU A 187 -1.56 12.41 2.19
CA LEU A 187 -1.62 13.10 3.48
C LEU A 187 -0.72 14.34 3.33
N TYR A 188 -1.35 15.40 2.84
CA TYR A 188 -0.83 16.76 2.91
C TYR A 188 -0.63 17.05 4.40
N SER A 189 0.63 17.05 4.83
CA SER A 189 1.01 17.63 6.11
C SER A 189 0.64 19.11 6.04
N GLN A 190 -0.51 19.48 6.57
CA GLN A 190 -0.88 20.86 6.85
C GLN A 190 0.05 21.38 7.95
N SER A 191 1.27 21.74 7.58
CA SER A 191 2.05 22.69 8.35
C SER A 191 1.41 24.06 8.11
N LEU A 192 0.73 24.54 9.14
CA LEU A 192 0.29 25.92 9.35
C LEU A 192 1.34 26.91 8.81
N ILE A 193 1.06 27.50 7.65
CA ILE A 193 1.65 28.76 7.22
C ILE A 193 0.47 29.70 7.07
N ASN A 194 0.18 30.40 8.17
CA ASN A 194 -0.66 31.59 8.16
C ASN A 194 0.09 32.66 7.34
N GLY A 195 -0.50 33.09 6.23
CA GLY A 195 -0.05 34.24 5.44
C GLY A 195 -1.15 34.66 4.47
N PRO A 196 -1.44 35.97 4.32
CA PRO A 196 -2.73 36.46 3.84
C PRO A 196 -2.77 36.71 2.33
N GLU A 197 -4.00 36.66 1.81
CA GLU A 197 -4.50 37.39 0.64
C GLU A 197 -3.84 37.18 -0.73
N PHE A 198 -4.39 36.22 -1.49
CA PHE A 198 -4.45 36.33 -2.95
C PHE A 198 -5.91 36.26 -3.41
N SER A 199 -6.58 37.40 -3.31
CA SER A 199 -7.85 37.70 -3.97
C SER A 199 -7.58 38.07 -5.43
N CYS A 200 -7.54 37.06 -6.30
CA CYS A 200 -7.66 37.30 -7.75
C CYS A 200 -8.42 36.15 -8.40
N LEU A 201 -9.75 36.15 -8.23
CA LEU A 201 -10.65 35.34 -9.04
C LEU A 201 -11.16 36.15 -10.23
N THR A 202 -10.44 35.92 -11.31
CA THR A 202 -10.78 36.04 -12.72
C THR A 202 -12.26 35.86 -13.05
N ARG A 203 -12.84 36.87 -13.73
CA ARG A 203 -14.04 36.75 -14.56
C ARG A 203 -13.80 35.69 -15.64
N PHE A 204 -14.50 34.56 -15.54
CA PHE A 204 -14.56 33.53 -16.57
C PHE A 204 -15.59 33.96 -17.61
N SER A 205 -15.14 34.43 -18.77
CA SER A 205 -16.01 34.82 -19.88
C SER A 205 -16.63 33.59 -20.54
N GLU A 206 -17.95 33.52 -20.58
CA GLU A 206 -18.72 32.52 -21.32
C GLU A 206 -18.42 32.64 -22.84
N ARG A 207 -17.60 31.75 -23.37
CA ARG A 207 -17.51 31.53 -24.82
C ARG A 207 -18.52 30.46 -25.22
N ARG A 208 -19.56 30.88 -25.94
CA ARG A 208 -20.53 30.02 -26.64
C ARG A 208 -19.79 28.98 -27.49
N LEU A 209 -20.14 27.70 -27.31
CA LEU A 209 -19.64 26.57 -28.08
C LEU A 209 -20.42 26.42 -29.40
N PRO A 210 -19.79 25.93 -30.50
CA PRO A 210 -20.48 25.62 -31.75
C PRO A 210 -21.34 24.35 -31.64
N ALA A 211 -22.54 24.42 -32.22
CA ALA A 211 -23.64 23.47 -32.10
C ALA A 211 -23.55 22.27 -33.07
N TYR A 212 -22.53 21.42 -32.94
CA TYR A 212 -22.42 20.19 -33.77
C TYR A 212 -21.82 19.00 -33.02
N LEU A 213 -22.40 18.60 -31.88
CA LEU A 213 -22.12 17.28 -31.31
C LEU A 213 -23.44 16.58 -30.91
N PRO A 214 -23.60 15.29 -31.22
CA PRO A 214 -24.78 14.53 -30.82
C PRO A 214 -24.89 14.49 -29.29
N PRO A 215 -26.12 14.45 -28.73
CA PRO A 215 -26.34 14.50 -27.29
C PRO A 215 -25.71 13.27 -26.60
N VAL A 216 -24.63 13.51 -25.85
CA VAL A 216 -24.03 12.49 -24.98
C VAL A 216 -24.92 12.34 -23.76
N ARG A 217 -25.64 11.22 -23.64
CA ARG A 217 -26.39 10.90 -22.42
C ARG A 217 -25.40 10.48 -21.33
N PHE A 218 -25.28 11.28 -20.29
CA PHE A 218 -24.52 10.95 -19.09
C PHE A 218 -25.37 10.04 -18.20
N SER A 219 -24.98 8.78 -18.04
CA SER A 219 -25.46 7.97 -16.92
C SER A 219 -24.58 8.26 -15.71
N GLU A 220 -25.09 9.04 -14.75
CA GLU A 220 -24.46 9.20 -13.44
C GLU A 220 -24.64 7.90 -12.66
N THR A 221 -23.60 7.06 -12.62
CA THR A 221 -23.53 5.95 -11.68
C THR A 221 -22.57 6.34 -10.55
N GLY A 222 -23.14 6.60 -9.37
CA GLY A 222 -22.42 6.73 -8.10
C GLY A 222 -21.97 5.40 -7.53
#